data_AF-A0A256XU09-F1
#
_entry.id   AF-A0A256XU09-F1
#
_cell.length_a   1.000
_cell.length_b   1.000
_cell.length_c   1.000
_cell.angle_alpha   90.00
_cell.angle_beta   90.00
_cell.angle_gamma   90.00
#
_symmetry.space_group_name_H-M   'P 1'
#
loop_
_entity.id
_entity.type
_entity.pdbx_description
1 polymer ?
#
loop_
_entity_poly.entity_id
_entity_poly.type
_entity_poly.pdbx_seq_one_letter_code
_entity_poly.pdbx_strand_id
1 'polypeptide(L)'
;MNYIADLHIHSRFARACSKKTNIPLLEKYARIKGVNLLGTGDVQHPLWLKELKSELTEKDGIAYTKNNFPFVLQTELSLIYTQDNKGRRVHVVVLLPSFSVVDQLVDVLSKRGRLDYDGRPIFKIPLPELVEILRGIDERIEIIPAHCLLPDSLIHTKEGVSKISNIKKEDFVLTHLGRLKKVNKPTCAYIKKRNCKLEKFKEYKAKWICAGNLEKGDIILYPRYLKVRDKKVLFLNKLFPEFFLKDSYLTPKKEKFNPKNTPINNKIEISKEFCRLIGYYLAEGYVLKDRISFTFNKREKAYIKDIKKILRKIFGKHIRIYEESEKSKGYSLSIYSKILSKFFRQFYSSKTYRAFNKKIPAWIIDLPPEKQKELVIGWWRGDKGYTTSEILANQIKIILLRLGKNLALLKKEKF
;
A
#
# COMPACT_ATOMS: atom_id res chain seq x y z
N MET A 1 0.05 -4.74 30.33
CA MET A 1 -0.84 -4.65 29.14
C MET A 1 0.01 -4.06 28.02
N ASN A 2 0.08 -4.69 26.84
CA ASN A 2 0.91 -4.18 25.74
C ASN A 2 0.04 -3.29 24.84
N TYR A 3 0.43 -2.02 24.66
CA TYR A 3 -0.22 -1.09 23.73
C TYR A 3 0.51 -1.12 22.38
N ILE A 4 -0.24 -1.29 21.28
CA ILE A 4 0.24 -0.94 19.93
C ILE A 4 -0.21 0.49 19.68
N ALA A 5 0.75 1.42 19.63
CA ALA A 5 0.46 2.85 19.57
C ALA A 5 0.98 3.48 18.27
N ASP A 6 0.21 4.43 17.74
CA ASP A 6 0.68 5.35 16.69
C ASP A 6 0.49 6.78 17.21
N LEU A 7 1.58 7.36 17.71
CA LEU A 7 1.62 8.64 18.44
C LEU A 7 2.19 9.79 17.59
N HIS A 8 2.38 9.59 16.29
CA HIS A 8 2.83 10.64 15.39
C HIS A 8 1.90 10.73 14.20
N ILE A 9 0.72 11.30 14.45
CA ILE A 9 -0.28 11.55 13.43
C ILE A 9 -0.58 13.04 13.32
N HIS A 10 -1.38 13.38 12.30
CA HIS A 10 -1.86 14.72 12.06
C HIS A 10 -3.37 14.73 11.83
N SER A 11 -3.96 15.89 12.14
CA SER A 11 -5.33 16.23 11.81
C SER A 11 -5.48 16.54 10.32
N ARG A 12 -6.71 16.87 9.90
CA ARG A 12 -6.98 17.39 8.55
C ARG A 12 -6.43 18.81 8.29
N PHE A 13 -5.94 19.50 9.31
CA PHE A 13 -5.41 20.86 9.20
C PHE A 13 -3.90 20.90 8.91
N ALA A 14 -3.19 19.77 9.05
CA ALA A 14 -1.82 19.67 8.57
C ALA A 14 -1.77 19.53 7.04
N ARG A 15 -0.70 20.04 6.44
CA ARG A 15 -0.44 19.87 5.00
C ARG A 15 -0.37 18.39 4.61
N ALA A 16 -0.81 18.11 3.38
CA ALA A 16 -0.80 16.77 2.78
C ALA A 16 -1.58 15.68 3.55
N CYS A 17 -2.45 16.07 4.48
CA CYS A 17 -3.36 15.15 5.18
C CYS A 17 -4.75 15.10 4.53
N SER A 18 -5.47 14.01 4.79
CA SER A 18 -6.82 13.83 4.26
C SER A 18 -7.78 14.88 4.85
N LYS A 19 -8.48 15.61 3.99
CA LYS A 19 -9.55 16.55 4.41
C LYS A 19 -10.70 15.86 5.16
N LYS A 20 -10.82 14.54 5.05
CA LYS A 20 -11.86 13.74 5.70
C LYS A 20 -11.48 13.27 7.11
N THR A 21 -10.27 13.54 7.60
CA THR A 21 -9.83 13.07 8.92
C THR A 21 -10.71 13.66 10.03
N ASN A 22 -11.27 12.80 10.88
CA ASN A 22 -12.02 13.12 12.10
C ASN A 22 -11.85 11.99 13.12
N ILE A 23 -12.26 12.20 14.37
CA ILE A 23 -12.06 11.23 15.45
C ILE A 23 -12.72 9.86 15.17
N PRO A 24 -13.99 9.78 14.72
CA PRO A 24 -14.61 8.50 14.39
C PRO A 24 -13.88 7.71 13.29
N LEU A 25 -13.35 8.38 12.27
CA LEU A 25 -12.58 7.73 11.21
C LEU A 25 -11.19 7.29 11.69
N LEU A 26 -10.53 8.10 12.51
CA LEU A 26 -9.25 7.74 13.13
C LEU A 26 -9.41 6.48 13.98
N GLU A 27 -10.41 6.43 14.87
CA GLU A 27 -10.73 5.24 15.65
C GLU A 27 -11.02 4.03 14.76
N LYS A 28 -11.91 4.18 13.76
CA LYS A 28 -12.30 3.10 12.85
C LYS A 28 -11.06 2.46 12.20
N TYR A 29 -10.17 3.27 11.65
CA TYR A 29 -8.98 2.76 10.97
C TYR A 29 -7.91 2.26 11.93
N ALA A 30 -7.78 2.85 13.13
CA ALA A 30 -6.90 2.31 14.17
C ALA A 30 -7.31 0.88 14.55
N ARG A 31 -8.60 0.64 14.79
CA ARG A 31 -9.15 -0.69 15.06
C ARG A 31 -8.91 -1.67 13.91
N ILE A 32 -9.15 -1.26 12.67
CA ILE A 32 -8.88 -2.10 11.48
C ILE A 32 -7.38 -2.47 11.38
N LYS A 33 -6.49 -1.56 11.74
CA LYS A 33 -5.03 -1.77 11.73
C LYS A 33 -4.51 -2.54 12.95
N GLY A 34 -5.33 -2.76 13.97
CA GLY A 34 -4.89 -3.34 15.24
C GLY A 34 -4.07 -2.38 16.11
N VAL A 35 -4.23 -1.07 15.93
CA VAL A 35 -3.65 -0.04 16.81
C VAL A 35 -4.59 0.17 17.99
N ASN A 36 -4.06 0.07 19.20
CA ASN A 36 -4.81 0.09 20.46
C ASN A 36 -4.73 1.44 21.20
N LEU A 37 -3.88 2.36 20.75
CA LEU A 37 -3.73 3.71 21.30
C LEU A 37 -3.30 4.66 20.18
N LEU A 38 -3.93 5.83 20.07
CA LEU A 38 -3.63 6.76 18.98
C LEU A 38 -3.30 8.15 19.49
N GLY A 39 -2.33 8.85 18.89
CA GLY A 39 -2.21 10.29 19.05
C GLY A 39 -3.46 10.99 18.49
N THR A 40 -3.82 12.16 19.00
CA THR A 40 -4.89 12.97 18.40
C THR A 40 -4.43 13.76 17.17
N GLY A 41 -3.12 14.04 17.07
CA GLY A 41 -2.56 15.02 16.15
C GLY A 41 -2.97 16.45 16.49
N ASP A 42 -2.09 17.40 16.18
CA ASP A 42 -2.33 18.85 16.09
C ASP A 42 -3.23 19.49 17.17
N VAL A 43 -3.14 19.07 18.43
CA VAL A 43 -4.05 19.55 19.51
C VAL A 43 -4.06 21.06 19.72
N GLN A 44 -3.00 21.76 19.31
CA GLN A 44 -2.88 23.21 19.40
C GLN A 44 -3.71 23.95 18.35
N HIS A 45 -4.18 23.26 17.29
CA HIS A 45 -4.95 23.91 16.23
C HIS A 45 -6.38 24.22 16.73
N PRO A 46 -6.85 25.48 16.70
CA PRO A 46 -8.04 25.90 17.43
C PRO A 46 -9.32 25.18 17.01
N LEU A 47 -9.53 24.99 15.69
CA LEU A 47 -10.70 24.27 15.18
C LEU A 47 -10.65 22.77 15.47
N TRP A 48 -9.45 22.20 15.58
CA TRP A 48 -9.27 20.78 15.87
C TRP A 48 -9.47 20.53 17.36
N LEU A 49 -8.89 21.37 18.22
CA LEU A 49 -9.05 21.33 19.66
C LEU A 49 -10.53 21.38 20.08
N LYS A 50 -11.32 22.22 19.42
CA LYS A 50 -12.77 22.29 19.65
C LYS A 50 -13.47 20.95 19.33
N GLU A 51 -13.10 20.29 18.24
CA GLU A 51 -13.62 18.95 17.91
C GLU A 51 -13.16 17.91 18.93
N LEU A 52 -11.87 17.90 19.29
CA LEU A 52 -11.32 16.97 20.28
C LEU A 52 -12.06 17.06 21.62
N LYS A 53 -12.28 18.28 22.13
CA LYS A 53 -13.03 18.50 23.38
C LYS A 53 -14.50 18.07 23.31
N SER A 54 -15.09 18.01 22.11
CA SER A 54 -16.47 17.55 21.91
C SER A 54 -16.60 16.03 21.74
N GLU A 55 -15.57 15.38 21.21
CA GLU A 55 -15.59 13.96 20.85
C GLU A 55 -14.89 13.06 21.88
N LEU A 56 -14.01 13.64 22.70
CA LEU A 56 -13.18 12.91 23.66
C LEU A 56 -13.44 13.35 25.10
N THR A 57 -13.42 12.38 26.01
CA THR A 57 -13.41 12.60 27.45
C THR A 57 -12.06 12.18 28.00
N GLU A 58 -11.31 13.12 28.55
CA GLU A 58 -10.01 12.86 29.18
C GLU A 58 -10.19 12.28 30.58
N LYS A 59 -9.40 11.24 30.88
CA LYS A 59 -9.30 10.60 32.19
C LYS A 59 -7.90 10.01 32.35
N ASP A 60 -7.24 10.34 33.46
CA ASP A 60 -5.95 9.78 33.88
C ASP A 60 -4.85 9.87 32.80
N GLY A 61 -4.79 10.97 32.04
CA GLY A 61 -3.76 11.15 31.01
C GLY A 61 -4.12 10.65 29.61
N ILE A 62 -5.30 10.03 29.48
CA ILE A 62 -5.77 9.41 28.23
C ILE A 62 -7.15 9.95 27.87
N ALA A 63 -7.35 10.28 26.60
CA ALA A 63 -8.61 10.78 26.08
C ALA A 63 -9.40 9.66 25.41
N TYR A 64 -10.64 9.41 25.83
CA TYR A 64 -11.46 8.30 25.34
C TYR A 64 -12.58 8.78 24.44
N THR A 65 -12.83 8.07 23.35
CA THR A 65 -14.06 8.25 22.57
C THR A 65 -15.27 7.68 23.32
N LYS A 66 -16.47 8.00 22.85
CA LYS A 66 -17.73 7.40 23.34
C LYS A 66 -17.73 5.86 23.26
N ASN A 67 -16.93 5.28 22.35
CA ASN A 67 -16.77 3.83 22.20
C ASN A 67 -15.56 3.27 22.97
N ASN A 68 -15.06 4.04 23.95
CA ASN A 68 -13.96 3.69 24.83
C ASN A 68 -12.65 3.36 24.09
N PHE A 69 -12.38 4.02 22.95
CA PHE A 69 -11.08 3.93 22.29
C PHE A 69 -10.13 4.98 22.85
N PRO A 70 -8.91 4.62 23.29
CA PRO A 70 -8.00 5.54 23.94
C PRO A 70 -7.16 6.36 22.94
N PHE A 71 -6.97 7.62 23.26
CA PHE A 71 -6.13 8.59 22.57
C PHE A 71 -5.14 9.26 23.53
N VAL A 72 -3.98 9.67 23.03
CA VAL A 72 -3.05 10.58 23.71
C VAL A 72 -3.12 11.94 23.04
N LEU A 73 -3.28 13.00 23.83
CA LEU A 73 -3.25 14.38 23.32
C LEU A 73 -1.85 14.66 22.77
N GLN A 74 -1.78 14.99 21.49
CA GLN A 74 -0.51 15.00 20.75
C GLN A 74 -0.43 16.12 19.72
N THR A 75 0.75 16.73 19.57
CA THR A 75 1.08 17.67 18.48
C THR A 75 2.47 17.43 17.90
N GLU A 76 2.75 17.94 16.71
CA GLU A 76 4.12 18.11 16.19
C GLU A 76 4.41 19.61 16.04
N LEU A 77 5.55 20.07 16.58
CA LEU A 77 6.04 21.43 16.46
C LEU A 77 7.28 21.45 15.56
N SER A 78 7.32 22.37 14.59
CA SER A 78 8.50 22.60 13.74
C SER A 78 9.29 23.79 14.25
N LEU A 79 10.58 23.60 14.49
CA LEU A 79 11.52 24.62 14.94
C LEU A 79 12.50 24.94 13.82
N ILE A 80 12.50 26.19 13.37
CA ILE A 80 13.43 26.70 12.36
C ILE A 80 14.12 27.93 12.91
N TYR A 81 15.35 27.79 13.38
CA TYR A 81 16.12 28.84 14.03
C TYR A 81 17.61 28.78 13.65
N THR A 82 18.38 29.80 14.01
CA THR A 82 19.83 29.83 13.80
C THR A 82 20.54 29.64 15.14
N GLN A 83 21.54 28.77 15.19
CA GLN A 83 22.38 28.55 16.36
C GLN A 83 23.82 28.28 15.90
N ASP A 84 24.79 28.95 16.51
CA ASP A 84 26.22 28.86 16.16
C ASP A 84 26.50 29.11 14.66
N ASN A 85 25.89 30.16 14.11
CA ASN A 85 25.94 30.50 12.68
C ASN A 85 25.44 29.40 11.73
N LYS A 86 24.64 28.44 12.23
CA LYS A 86 24.05 27.36 11.45
C LYS A 86 22.52 27.34 11.59
N GLY A 87 21.84 27.23 10.46
CA GLY A 87 20.39 27.00 10.43
C GLY A 87 20.06 25.61 10.98
N ARG A 88 19.11 25.56 11.91
CA ARG A 88 18.55 24.36 12.52
C ARG A 88 17.11 24.20 12.04
N ARG A 89 16.74 22.96 11.72
CA ARG A 89 15.38 22.55 11.35
C ARG A 89 15.09 21.29 12.13
N VAL A 90 14.33 21.43 13.21
CA VAL A 90 14.07 20.35 14.17
C VAL A 90 12.58 20.23 14.34
N HIS A 91 12.06 19.01 14.29
CA HIS A 91 10.65 18.76 14.57
C HIS A 91 10.57 17.92 15.83
N VAL A 92 9.60 18.22 16.69
CA VAL A 92 9.34 17.46 17.90
C VAL A 92 7.87 17.09 17.98
N VAL A 93 7.61 15.85 18.34
CA VAL A 93 6.30 15.37 18.76
C VAL A 93 6.17 15.66 20.26
N VAL A 94 5.05 16.24 20.66
CA VAL A 94 4.76 16.59 22.05
C VAL A 94 3.51 15.82 22.48
N LEU A 95 3.58 15.12 23.61
CA LEU A 95 2.45 14.43 24.24
C LEU A 95 2.06 15.18 25.51
N LEU A 96 0.76 15.37 25.71
CA LEU A 96 0.23 16.17 26.81
C LEU A 96 -0.74 15.34 27.68
N PRO A 97 -0.74 15.57 29.00
CA PRO A 97 -1.51 14.76 29.94
C PRO A 97 -3.00 15.16 30.02
N SER A 98 -3.39 16.39 29.67
CA SER A 98 -4.80 16.81 29.82
C SER A 98 -5.16 17.97 28.90
N PHE A 99 -6.47 18.18 28.68
CA PHE A 99 -6.95 19.33 27.93
C PHE A 99 -6.62 20.67 28.62
N SER A 100 -6.54 20.70 29.95
CA SER A 100 -6.09 21.89 30.69
C SER A 100 -4.64 22.24 30.36
N VAL A 101 -3.76 21.25 30.27
CA VAL A 101 -2.37 21.44 29.87
C VAL A 101 -2.27 21.83 28.39
N VAL A 102 -3.13 21.31 27.53
CA VAL A 102 -3.24 21.76 26.13
C VAL A 102 -3.64 23.25 26.06
N ASP A 103 -4.58 23.70 26.88
CA ASP A 103 -4.99 25.12 26.88
C ASP A 103 -3.84 26.05 27.32
N GLN A 104 -3.07 25.65 28.35
CA GLN A 104 -1.88 26.38 28.77
C GLN A 104 -0.80 26.40 27.68
N LEU A 105 -0.56 25.27 27.02
CA LEU A 105 0.32 25.18 25.86
C LEU A 105 -0.11 26.14 24.75
N VAL A 106 -1.39 26.18 24.41
CA VAL A 106 -1.95 27.08 23.39
C VAL A 106 -1.74 28.55 23.79
N ASP A 107 -2.00 28.92 25.04
CA ASP A 107 -1.76 30.30 25.52
C ASP A 107 -0.28 30.70 25.37
N VAL A 108 0.63 29.83 25.79
CA VAL A 108 2.07 30.08 25.76
C VAL A 108 2.63 30.12 24.33
N LEU A 109 2.18 29.23 23.44
CA LEU A 109 2.64 29.16 22.06
C LEU A 109 2.01 30.25 21.17
N SER A 110 0.75 30.64 21.43
CA SER A 110 0.08 31.69 20.65
C SER A 110 0.77 33.06 20.77
N LYS A 111 1.41 33.34 21.91
CA LYS A 111 2.26 34.52 22.14
C LYS A 111 3.54 34.52 21.31
N ARG A 112 3.94 33.35 20.77
CA ARG A 112 5.21 33.16 20.04
C ARG A 112 5.01 32.86 18.55
N GLY A 113 3.79 32.62 18.10
CA GLY A 113 3.51 32.31 16.70
C GLY A 113 2.06 31.92 16.44
N ARG A 114 1.72 31.81 15.15
CA ARG A 114 0.38 31.43 14.71
C ARG A 114 0.15 29.93 14.84
N LEU A 115 -1.03 29.54 15.30
CA LEU A 115 -1.45 28.15 15.50
C LEU A 115 -2.59 27.70 14.56
N ASP A 116 -3.18 28.64 13.81
CA ASP A 116 -4.42 28.48 13.06
C ASP A 116 -4.25 28.15 11.57
N TYR A 117 -3.02 28.20 11.06
CA TYR A 117 -2.74 28.11 9.62
C TYR A 117 -2.29 26.71 9.15
N ASP A 118 -1.77 25.89 10.06
CA ASP A 118 -1.23 24.56 9.78
C ASP A 118 -1.31 23.71 11.05
N GLY A 119 -1.64 22.43 10.88
CA GLY A 119 -1.57 21.45 11.97
C GLY A 119 -0.15 21.28 12.53
N ARG A 120 0.90 21.66 11.79
CA ARG A 120 2.28 21.75 12.27
C ARG A 120 2.79 23.19 12.21
N PRO A 121 2.61 23.99 13.27
CA PRO A 121 3.11 25.36 13.32
C PRO A 121 4.63 25.39 13.35
N ILE A 122 5.19 26.49 12.83
CA ILE A 122 6.64 26.73 12.75
C ILE A 122 7.01 27.84 13.72
N PHE A 123 7.97 27.56 14.60
CA PHE A 123 8.52 28.52 15.55
C PHE A 123 10.01 28.77 15.30
N LYS A 124 10.46 29.98 15.64
CA LYS A 124 11.89 30.35 15.65
C LYS A 124 12.50 30.26 17.05
N ILE A 125 12.02 29.30 17.84
CA ILE A 125 12.45 29.08 19.22
C ILE A 125 13.55 28.01 19.21
N PRO A 126 14.72 28.24 19.84
CA PRO A 126 15.70 27.19 20.08
C PRO A 126 15.12 26.00 20.83
N LEU A 127 15.55 24.78 20.49
CA LEU A 127 15.00 23.58 21.13
C LEU A 127 15.17 23.55 22.67
N PRO A 128 16.32 23.92 23.25
CA PRO A 128 16.46 23.94 24.71
C PRO A 128 15.45 24.87 25.39
N GLU A 129 15.24 26.06 24.83
CA GLU A 129 14.24 27.02 25.33
C GLU A 129 12.81 26.46 25.22
N LEU A 130 12.47 25.79 24.11
CA LEU A 130 11.17 25.12 23.99
C LEU A 130 11.00 24.06 25.09
N VAL A 131 12.03 23.25 25.37
CA VAL A 131 11.97 22.21 26.40
C VAL A 131 11.72 22.83 27.78
N GLU A 132 12.42 23.92 28.13
CA GLU A 132 12.19 24.66 29.38
C GLU A 132 10.77 25.20 29.47
N ILE A 133 10.27 25.82 28.40
CA ILE A 133 8.89 26.33 28.34
C ILE A 133 7.89 25.20 28.57
N LEU A 134 8.04 24.08 27.86
CA LEU A 134 7.09 22.96 27.93
C LEU A 134 7.14 22.28 29.31
N ARG A 135 8.33 21.99 29.85
CA ARG A 135 8.46 21.39 31.18
C ARG A 135 8.02 22.34 32.30
N GLY A 136 8.08 23.66 32.07
CA GLY A 136 7.54 24.67 32.98
C GLY A 136 6.00 24.73 33.01
N ILE A 137 5.31 24.24 31.97
CA ILE A 137 3.84 24.12 31.96
C ILE A 137 3.41 22.91 32.79
N ASP A 138 3.98 21.74 32.50
CA ASP A 138 3.70 20.51 33.22
C ASP A 138 4.87 19.54 33.03
N GLU A 139 5.38 19.00 34.14
CA GLU A 139 6.53 18.09 34.13
C GLU A 139 6.26 16.78 33.38
N ARG A 140 4.99 16.41 33.14
CA ARG A 140 4.58 15.18 32.46
C ARG A 140 4.49 15.34 30.94
N ILE A 141 4.76 16.53 30.39
CA ILE A 141 4.80 16.74 28.94
C ILE A 141 6.01 16.00 28.36
N GLU A 142 5.75 15.05 27.46
CA GLU A 142 6.80 14.32 26.77
C GLU A 142 7.16 14.97 25.44
N ILE A 143 8.46 15.12 25.19
CA ILE A 143 9.01 15.82 24.01
C ILE A 143 9.94 14.86 23.27
N ILE A 144 9.54 14.46 22.06
CA ILE A 144 10.15 13.38 21.30
C ILE A 144 10.64 13.92 19.95
N PRO A 145 11.92 13.73 19.55
CA PRO A 145 12.38 14.15 18.22
C PRO A 145 11.66 13.41 17.07
N ALA A 146 11.06 14.14 16.14
CA ALA A 146 10.18 13.57 15.12
C ALA A 146 10.90 12.91 13.92
N HIS A 147 12.10 13.38 13.56
CA HIS A 147 12.86 12.90 12.38
C HIS A 147 14.24 12.31 12.74
N CYS A 148 14.45 11.94 14.01
CA CYS A 148 15.67 11.26 14.38
C CYS A 148 15.66 9.81 13.87
N LEU A 149 16.62 9.49 13.02
CA LEU A 149 16.84 8.12 12.58
C LEU A 149 17.56 7.35 13.69
N LEU A 150 17.03 6.16 14.01
CA LEU A 150 17.61 5.27 15.00
C LEU A 150 19.03 4.84 14.60
N PRO A 151 19.92 4.51 15.54
CA PRO A 151 21.28 4.02 15.23
C PRO A 151 21.32 2.91 14.17
N ASP A 152 20.31 2.03 14.11
CA ASP A 152 20.24 0.94 13.12
C ASP A 152 19.73 1.32 11.73
N SER A 153 19.32 2.57 11.55
CA SER A 153 18.81 3.07 10.28
C SER A 153 19.92 3.07 9.23
N LEU A 154 19.65 2.52 8.05
CA LEU A 154 20.61 2.46 6.95
C LEU A 154 20.60 3.77 6.17
N ILE A 155 21.79 4.33 5.93
CA ILE A 155 22.02 5.53 5.13
C ILE A 155 23.07 5.26 4.06
N HIS A 156 23.03 6.00 2.97
CA HIS A 156 24.08 5.92 1.95
C HIS A 156 25.30 6.74 2.38
N THR A 157 26.49 6.15 2.27
CA THR A 157 27.80 6.76 2.45
C THR A 157 28.55 6.77 1.13
N LYS A 158 29.74 7.40 1.10
CA LYS A 158 30.64 7.36 -0.07
C LYS A 158 31.00 5.93 -0.50
N GLU A 159 31.04 4.98 0.43
CA GLU A 159 31.43 3.58 0.19
C GLU A 159 30.23 2.63 0.03
N GLY A 160 29.00 3.14 0.10
CA GLY A 160 27.78 2.36 -0.02
C GLY A 160 26.84 2.50 1.16
N VAL A 161 25.90 1.58 1.33
CA VAL A 161 24.88 1.67 2.39
C VAL A 161 25.45 1.20 3.73
N SER A 162 25.36 2.03 4.78
CA SER A 162 25.84 1.72 6.14
C SER A 162 24.84 2.16 7.20
N LYS A 163 24.82 1.51 8.37
CA LYS A 163 23.97 1.94 9.49
C LYS A 163 24.46 3.25 10.07
N ILE A 164 23.57 4.08 10.61
CA ILE A 164 23.94 5.32 11.33
C ILE A 164 24.92 5.05 12.47
N SER A 165 24.78 3.91 13.16
CA SER A 165 25.68 3.44 14.22
C SER A 165 27.11 3.20 13.73
N ASN A 166 27.30 2.93 12.44
CA ASN A 166 28.61 2.63 11.85
C ASN A 166 29.32 3.89 11.34
N ILE A 167 28.63 5.03 11.30
CA ILE A 167 29.15 6.27 10.73
C ILE A 167 30.07 6.93 11.75
N LYS A 168 31.32 7.14 11.35
CA LYS A 168 32.36 7.75 12.17
C LYS A 168 32.45 9.25 11.95
N LYS A 169 33.13 9.93 12.88
CA LYS A 169 33.68 11.26 12.61
C LYS A 169 34.51 11.20 11.33
N GLU A 170 34.39 12.21 10.49
CA GLU A 170 35.06 12.37 9.21
C GLU A 170 34.52 11.52 8.03
N ASP A 171 33.54 10.62 8.24
CA ASP A 171 32.91 9.85 7.17
C ASP A 171 32.02 10.72 6.28
N PHE A 172 31.87 10.36 4.99
CA PHE A 172 31.02 11.07 4.05
C PHE A 172 29.68 10.36 3.85
N VAL A 173 28.58 11.04 4.20
CA VAL A 173 27.21 10.53 4.06
C VAL A 173 26.43 11.29 2.98
N LEU A 174 25.60 10.57 2.23
CA LEU A 174 24.77 11.12 1.18
C LEU A 174 23.58 11.85 1.80
N THR A 175 23.50 13.14 1.53
CA THR A 175 22.40 13.99 2.00
C THR A 175 21.18 13.83 1.11
N HIS A 176 20.02 14.28 1.60
CA HIS A 176 18.77 14.34 0.83
C HIS A 176 18.85 15.21 -0.45
N LEU A 177 19.94 15.97 -0.62
CA LEU A 177 20.23 16.76 -1.83
C LEU A 177 21.14 16.01 -2.82
N GLY A 178 21.39 14.71 -2.60
CA GLY A 178 22.25 13.89 -3.46
C GLY A 178 23.74 14.21 -3.36
N ARG A 179 24.16 14.97 -2.34
CA ARG A 179 25.56 15.37 -2.12
C ARG A 179 26.16 14.66 -0.92
N LEU A 180 27.42 14.24 -1.01
CA LEU A 180 28.17 13.67 0.11
C LEU A 180 28.64 14.79 1.06
N LYS A 181 28.39 14.64 2.37
CA LYS A 181 28.89 15.55 3.42
C LYS A 181 29.58 14.80 4.54
N LYS A 182 30.61 15.44 5.10
CA LYS A 182 31.44 14.92 6.19
C LYS A 182 30.68 14.91 7.53
N VAL A 183 30.83 13.85 8.31
CA VAL A 183 30.13 13.61 9.58
C VAL A 183 31.01 14.06 10.74
N ASN A 184 30.46 14.81 11.70
CA ASN A 184 31.18 15.16 12.93
C ASN A 184 30.46 14.51 14.12
N LYS A 185 30.99 13.42 14.71
CA LYS A 185 30.46 12.86 15.98
C LYS A 185 31.52 12.18 16.88
N PRO A 186 31.37 12.25 18.22
CA PRO A 186 32.26 11.61 19.21
C PRO A 186 32.01 10.09 19.30
N THR A 187 33.01 9.38 19.85
CA THR A 187 33.24 7.93 19.77
C THR A 187 32.45 7.09 20.77
N CYS A 188 32.01 5.89 20.36
CA CYS A 188 32.04 4.70 21.23
C CYS A 188 32.08 3.40 20.43
N ALA A 189 32.86 2.44 20.92
CA ALA A 189 33.36 1.24 20.23
C ALA A 189 32.87 -0.02 20.94
N TYR A 190 31.99 -0.84 20.34
CA TYR A 190 31.72 -2.16 20.94
C TYR A 190 31.02 -3.20 20.05
N ILE A 191 31.48 -3.54 18.83
CA ILE A 191 30.95 -4.74 18.15
C ILE A 191 32.02 -5.41 17.27
N LYS A 192 32.74 -6.40 17.81
CA LYS A 192 33.42 -7.45 17.02
C LYS A 192 33.06 -8.81 17.60
N LYS A 193 32.15 -9.54 16.94
CA LYS A 193 32.16 -11.00 16.69
C LYS A 193 30.78 -11.44 16.18
N ARG A 194 30.73 -11.89 14.92
CA ARG A 194 29.58 -12.62 14.35
C ARG A 194 30.10 -13.77 13.50
N ASN A 195 29.55 -14.95 13.75
CA ASN A 195 29.16 -15.91 12.72
C ASN A 195 28.16 -16.90 13.34
N CYS A 196 26.96 -17.03 12.75
CA CYS A 196 26.12 -18.21 12.99
C CYS A 196 25.12 -18.41 11.83
N LYS A 197 25.13 -19.62 11.26
CA LYS A 197 24.05 -20.22 10.46
C LYS A 197 23.21 -21.05 11.42
N LEU A 198 21.87 -21.10 11.32
CA LEU A 198 21.06 -22.24 11.81
C LEU A 198 19.56 -22.15 11.44
N GLU A 199 18.99 -23.31 11.08
CA GLU A 199 17.59 -23.58 10.71
C GLU A 199 16.65 -23.69 11.94
N LYS A 200 16.55 -22.65 12.78
CA LYS A 200 15.79 -22.67 14.05
C LYS A 200 14.27 -22.42 13.95
N PHE A 201 13.69 -22.27 12.76
CA PHE A 201 12.33 -21.72 12.63
C PHE A 201 11.19 -22.73 12.86
N LYS A 202 11.45 -24.04 12.90
CA LYS A 202 10.40 -25.08 13.04
C LYS A 202 9.79 -25.18 14.44
N GLU A 203 10.54 -24.78 15.47
CA GLU A 203 10.08 -24.79 16.87
C GLU A 203 9.73 -23.38 17.40
N TYR A 204 9.74 -22.37 16.53
CA TYR A 204 9.62 -20.97 16.95
C TYR A 204 8.16 -20.62 17.33
N LYS A 205 7.93 -20.31 18.60
CA LYS A 205 6.68 -19.68 19.05
C LYS A 205 6.74 -18.18 18.76
N ALA A 206 5.80 -17.70 17.96
CA ALA A 206 5.67 -16.27 17.66
C ALA A 206 5.52 -15.46 18.95
N LYS A 207 6.35 -14.42 19.10
CA LYS A 207 6.30 -13.48 20.21
C LYS A 207 6.08 -12.07 19.65
N TRP A 208 5.31 -11.27 20.38
CA TRP A 208 5.24 -9.85 20.11
C TRP A 208 6.50 -9.18 20.65
N ILE A 209 7.35 -8.72 19.72
CA ILE A 209 8.59 -8.00 20.02
C ILE A 209 8.35 -6.56 19.57
N CYS A 210 8.62 -5.60 20.45
CA CYS A 210 8.60 -4.19 20.08
C CYS A 210 9.53 -3.97 18.89
N ALA A 211 9.09 -3.22 17.87
CA ALA A 211 9.88 -3.06 16.64
C ALA A 211 11.30 -2.51 16.90
N GLY A 212 11.49 -1.71 17.95
CA GLY A 212 12.79 -1.21 18.39
C GLY A 212 13.71 -2.26 19.02
N ASN A 213 13.17 -3.40 19.42
CA ASN A 213 13.92 -4.55 19.95
C ASN A 213 14.20 -5.60 18.87
N LEU A 214 13.82 -5.34 17.61
CA LEU A 214 14.12 -6.24 16.50
C LEU A 214 15.57 -6.06 16.08
N GLU A 215 16.32 -7.16 16.00
CA GLU A 215 17.69 -7.18 15.55
C GLU A 215 17.82 -7.77 14.14
N LYS A 216 18.93 -7.46 13.45
CA LYS A 216 19.24 -8.09 12.16
C LYS A 216 19.47 -9.59 12.36
N GLY A 217 18.52 -10.38 11.88
CA GLY A 217 18.47 -11.84 12.05
C GLY A 217 17.11 -12.30 12.57
N ASP A 218 16.33 -11.40 13.14
CA ASP A 218 14.99 -11.71 13.64
C ASP A 218 14.04 -12.07 12.50
N ILE A 219 13.20 -13.06 12.80
CA ILE A 219 12.18 -13.57 11.90
C ILE A 219 10.88 -12.85 12.25
N ILE A 220 10.53 -11.87 11.43
CA ILE A 220 9.23 -11.22 11.53
C ILE A 220 8.15 -12.03 10.81
N LEU A 221 6.97 -12.13 11.42
CA LEU A 221 5.79 -12.65 10.75
C LEU A 221 5.27 -11.59 9.79
N TYR A 222 5.30 -11.92 8.49
CA TYR A 222 4.70 -11.07 7.47
C TYR A 222 3.25 -11.51 7.23
N PRO A 223 2.25 -10.60 7.33
CA PRO A 223 0.85 -10.96 7.15
C PRO A 223 0.63 -11.48 5.74
N ARG A 224 0.12 -12.70 5.63
CA ARG A 224 -0.30 -13.30 4.36
C ARG A 224 -1.82 -13.25 4.28
N TYR A 225 -2.34 -12.89 3.11
CA TYR A 225 -3.77 -12.93 2.87
C TYR A 225 -4.24 -14.38 2.77
N LEU A 226 -4.81 -14.93 3.85
CA LEU A 226 -5.18 -16.35 3.93
C LEU A 226 -6.59 -16.67 3.43
N LYS A 227 -7.40 -15.65 3.11
CA LYS A 227 -8.78 -15.87 2.71
C LYS A 227 -8.86 -16.64 1.39
N VAL A 228 -9.45 -17.83 1.44
CA VAL A 228 -9.73 -18.67 0.28
C VAL A 228 -11.23 -18.83 0.10
N ARG A 229 -11.73 -18.55 -1.11
CA ARG A 229 -13.09 -18.87 -1.54
C ARG A 229 -12.99 -19.54 -2.90
N ASP A 230 -13.23 -20.84 -2.93
CA ASP A 230 -13.24 -21.59 -4.19
C ASP A 230 -14.54 -21.34 -4.96
N LYS A 231 -14.51 -20.36 -5.85
CA LYS A 231 -15.56 -20.18 -6.84
C LYS A 231 -15.31 -21.20 -7.96
N LYS A 232 -16.12 -22.25 -8.02
CA LYS A 232 -16.01 -23.29 -9.06
C LYS A 232 -16.61 -22.86 -10.39
N VAL A 233 -17.72 -22.11 -10.34
CA VAL A 233 -18.53 -21.76 -11.51
C VAL A 233 -18.97 -20.31 -11.45
N LEU A 234 -19.06 -19.68 -12.61
CA LEU A 234 -19.66 -18.37 -12.82
C LEU A 234 -20.74 -18.47 -13.88
N PHE A 235 -21.92 -17.92 -13.61
CA PHE A 235 -23.00 -17.82 -14.57
C PHE A 235 -23.04 -16.42 -15.17
N LEU A 236 -22.84 -16.30 -16.48
CA LEU A 236 -22.78 -15.01 -17.17
C LEU A 236 -24.14 -14.31 -17.19
N ASN A 237 -25.26 -15.03 -17.25
CA ASN A 237 -26.60 -14.44 -17.21
C ASN A 237 -26.89 -13.73 -15.88
N LYS A 238 -26.29 -14.18 -14.78
CA LYS A 238 -26.39 -13.49 -13.48
C LYS A 238 -25.58 -12.19 -13.45
N LEU A 239 -24.50 -12.10 -14.23
CA LEU A 239 -23.68 -10.89 -14.33
C LEU A 239 -24.24 -9.89 -15.34
N PHE A 240 -24.87 -10.40 -16.39
CA PHE A 240 -25.30 -9.64 -17.56
C PHE A 240 -26.74 -10.05 -17.95
N PRO A 241 -27.74 -9.64 -17.13
CA PRO A 241 -29.14 -10.04 -17.33
C PRO A 241 -29.75 -9.48 -18.62
N GLU A 242 -29.12 -8.49 -19.25
CA GLU A 242 -29.60 -7.90 -20.50
C GLU A 242 -29.38 -8.80 -21.74
N PHE A 243 -28.61 -9.88 -21.60
CA PHE A 243 -28.34 -10.84 -22.67
C PHE A 243 -29.28 -12.04 -22.56
N PHE A 244 -29.61 -12.65 -23.70
CA PHE A 244 -30.60 -13.73 -23.78
C PHE A 244 -29.95 -15.09 -23.50
N LEU A 245 -30.51 -15.85 -22.57
CA LEU A 245 -30.12 -17.23 -22.31
C LEU A 245 -30.97 -18.17 -23.18
N LYS A 246 -30.32 -18.99 -24.00
CA LYS A 246 -30.94 -20.06 -24.78
C LYS A 246 -30.00 -21.27 -24.83
N ASP A 247 -30.53 -22.46 -24.54
CA ASP A 247 -29.80 -23.74 -24.63
C ASP A 247 -28.43 -23.75 -23.91
N SER A 248 -28.36 -23.12 -22.72
CA SER A 248 -27.12 -22.91 -21.93
C SER A 248 -26.08 -21.93 -22.50
N TYR A 249 -26.41 -21.23 -23.59
CA TYR A 249 -25.59 -20.16 -24.15
C TYR A 249 -26.23 -18.79 -23.96
N LEU A 250 -25.40 -17.75 -23.83
CA LEU A 250 -25.83 -16.37 -23.93
C LEU A 250 -25.63 -15.83 -25.34
N THR A 251 -26.61 -15.08 -25.82
CA THR A 251 -26.54 -14.33 -27.08
C THR A 251 -26.91 -12.85 -26.86
N PRO A 252 -26.34 -11.92 -27.66
CA PRO A 252 -26.72 -10.51 -27.59
C PRO A 252 -28.13 -10.19 -28.12
N LYS A 253 -28.72 -11.07 -28.93
CA LYS A 253 -30.05 -10.91 -29.56
C LYS A 253 -30.80 -12.24 -29.57
N LYS A 254 -32.15 -12.20 -29.55
CA LYS A 254 -33.03 -13.39 -29.57
C LYS A 254 -32.90 -14.22 -30.86
N GLU A 255 -32.69 -13.56 -32.00
CA GLU A 255 -32.73 -14.21 -33.32
C GLU A 255 -31.45 -13.93 -34.14
N LYS A 256 -30.93 -15.00 -34.74
CA LYS A 256 -29.80 -15.12 -35.69
C LYS A 256 -28.37 -15.14 -35.13
N PHE A 257 -27.69 -16.24 -35.49
CA PHE A 257 -26.24 -16.40 -35.48
C PHE A 257 -25.62 -15.40 -36.46
N ASN A 258 -24.76 -14.50 -35.95
CA ASN A 258 -23.92 -13.60 -36.73
C ASN A 258 -22.51 -13.71 -36.13
N PRO A 259 -21.40 -13.59 -36.89
CA PRO A 259 -20.06 -13.51 -36.32
C PRO A 259 -19.89 -12.50 -35.18
N LYS A 260 -20.72 -11.45 -35.10
CA LYS A 260 -20.77 -10.49 -33.97
C LYS A 260 -21.67 -10.93 -32.79
N ASN A 261 -22.47 -11.97 -32.98
CA ASN A 261 -23.45 -12.54 -32.02
C ASN A 261 -23.12 -14.00 -31.68
N THR A 262 -21.84 -14.37 -31.62
CA THR A 262 -21.46 -15.75 -31.29
C THR A 262 -21.98 -16.16 -29.91
N PRO A 263 -22.71 -17.29 -29.79
CA PRO A 263 -23.18 -17.81 -28.51
C PRO A 263 -21.99 -18.09 -27.58
N ILE A 264 -22.07 -17.64 -26.34
CA ILE A 264 -21.06 -17.86 -25.31
C ILE A 264 -21.64 -18.76 -24.22
N ASN A 265 -20.89 -19.77 -23.77
CA ASN A 265 -21.32 -20.62 -22.65
C ASN A 265 -21.76 -19.77 -21.44
N ASN A 266 -22.98 -19.99 -20.94
CA ASN A 266 -23.46 -19.29 -19.74
C ASN A 266 -22.66 -19.71 -18.50
N LYS A 267 -22.46 -21.02 -18.37
CA LYS A 267 -21.76 -21.64 -17.25
C LYS A 267 -20.26 -21.66 -17.53
N ILE A 268 -19.53 -20.76 -16.90
CA ILE A 268 -18.08 -20.66 -16.99
C ILE A 268 -17.45 -21.39 -15.81
N GLU A 269 -16.72 -22.46 -16.10
CA GLU A 269 -15.92 -23.15 -15.10
C GLU A 269 -14.65 -22.33 -14.78
N ILE A 270 -14.46 -22.02 -13.50
CA ILE A 270 -13.27 -21.30 -13.02
C ILE A 270 -12.18 -22.33 -12.74
N SER A 271 -11.63 -22.89 -13.82
CA SER A 271 -10.58 -23.91 -13.78
C SER A 271 -9.18 -23.28 -13.69
N LYS A 272 -8.16 -24.13 -13.53
CA LYS A 272 -6.74 -23.74 -13.66
C LYS A 272 -6.45 -23.10 -15.02
N GLU A 273 -7.00 -23.67 -16.09
CA GLU A 273 -6.87 -23.14 -17.46
C GLU A 273 -7.56 -21.78 -17.62
N PHE A 274 -8.74 -21.58 -17.00
CA PHE A 274 -9.40 -20.28 -16.97
C PHE A 274 -8.49 -19.21 -16.37
N CYS A 275 -7.90 -19.50 -15.20
CA CYS A 275 -7.01 -18.57 -14.53
C CYS A 275 -5.76 -18.26 -15.37
N ARG A 276 -5.19 -19.27 -16.06
CA ARG A 276 -4.08 -19.06 -16.99
C ARG A 276 -4.44 -18.12 -18.14
N LEU A 277 -5.63 -18.27 -18.72
CA LEU A 277 -6.14 -17.35 -19.75
C LEU A 277 -6.29 -15.91 -19.23
N ILE A 278 -6.78 -15.73 -18.00
CA ILE A 278 -6.82 -14.41 -17.37
C ILE A 278 -5.42 -13.83 -17.22
N GLY A 279 -4.44 -14.65 -16.85
CA GLY A 279 -3.03 -14.24 -16.82
C GLY A 279 -2.55 -13.71 -18.17
N TYR A 280 -2.77 -14.46 -19.25
CA TYR A 280 -2.45 -14.00 -20.60
C TYR A 280 -3.16 -12.70 -20.98
N TYR A 281 -4.42 -12.53 -20.58
CA TYR A 281 -5.16 -11.29 -20.85
C TYR A 281 -4.58 -10.10 -20.08
N LEU A 282 -4.20 -10.30 -18.81
CA LEU A 282 -3.59 -9.25 -18.00
C LEU A 282 -2.25 -8.79 -18.58
N ALA A 283 -1.50 -9.69 -19.23
CA ALA A 283 -0.29 -9.32 -19.94
C ALA A 283 -0.62 -8.68 -21.30
N GLU A 284 -1.01 -9.50 -22.27
CA GLU A 284 -1.08 -9.15 -23.69
C GLU A 284 -2.47 -8.73 -24.17
N GLY A 285 -3.47 -8.82 -23.29
CA GLY A 285 -4.86 -8.60 -23.63
C GLY A 285 -5.26 -7.12 -23.64
N TYR A 286 -6.14 -6.77 -24.57
CA TYR A 286 -6.89 -5.51 -24.55
C TYR A 286 -8.33 -5.71 -25.01
N VAL A 287 -9.20 -4.75 -24.66
CA VAL A 287 -10.62 -4.78 -24.97
C VAL A 287 -11.05 -3.53 -25.71
N LEU A 288 -11.90 -3.71 -26.71
CA LEU A 288 -12.63 -2.68 -27.44
C LEU A 288 -14.14 -2.89 -27.25
N LYS A 289 -14.97 -2.08 -27.93
CA LYS A 289 -16.43 -2.08 -27.75
C LYS A 289 -17.04 -3.49 -27.86
N ASP A 290 -16.73 -4.20 -28.93
CA ASP A 290 -17.32 -5.52 -29.24
C ASP A 290 -16.23 -6.58 -29.52
N ARG A 291 -15.00 -6.36 -29.02
CA ARG A 291 -13.84 -7.20 -29.31
C ARG A 291 -12.92 -7.33 -28.10
N ILE A 292 -12.38 -8.52 -27.89
CA ILE A 292 -11.18 -8.71 -27.08
C ILE A 292 -10.06 -9.16 -28.00
N SER A 293 -8.83 -8.77 -27.69
CA SER A 293 -7.66 -9.13 -28.48
C SER A 293 -6.49 -9.45 -27.57
N PHE A 294 -5.59 -10.33 -28.03
CA PHE A 294 -4.31 -10.61 -27.40
C PHE A 294 -3.21 -10.41 -28.44
N THR A 295 -2.12 -9.74 -28.10
CA THR A 295 -1.02 -9.47 -29.04
C THR A 295 0.27 -10.08 -28.53
N PHE A 296 0.85 -11.03 -29.27
CA PHE A 296 2.08 -11.73 -28.92
C PHE A 296 3.17 -11.49 -29.95
N ASN A 297 4.41 -11.87 -29.64
CA ASN A 297 5.42 -12.02 -30.67
C ASN A 297 5.12 -13.27 -31.54
N LYS A 298 5.36 -13.20 -32.86
CA LYS A 298 5.17 -14.33 -33.79
C LYS A 298 5.90 -15.63 -33.37
N ARG A 299 6.95 -15.54 -32.56
CA ARG A 299 7.72 -16.69 -32.04
C ARG A 299 7.01 -17.42 -30.89
N GLU A 300 6.03 -16.83 -30.24
CA GLU A 300 5.36 -17.36 -29.04
C GLU A 300 4.19 -18.32 -29.39
N LYS A 301 4.43 -19.21 -30.37
CA LYS A 301 3.42 -20.12 -30.94
C LYS A 301 2.73 -20.99 -29.89
N ALA A 302 3.45 -21.39 -28.84
CA ALA A 302 2.91 -22.22 -27.76
C ALA A 302 1.79 -21.50 -26.97
N TYR A 303 1.98 -20.22 -26.65
CA TYR A 303 0.99 -19.44 -25.89
C TYR A 303 -0.27 -19.17 -26.72
N ILE A 304 -0.06 -18.83 -27.99
CA ILE A 304 -1.13 -18.67 -28.98
C ILE A 304 -1.99 -19.94 -29.07
N LYS A 305 -1.36 -21.12 -29.17
CA LYS A 305 -2.07 -22.41 -29.23
C LYS A 305 -2.86 -22.70 -27.96
N ASP A 306 -2.26 -22.43 -26.79
CA ASP A 306 -2.91 -22.63 -25.49
C ASP A 306 -4.13 -21.72 -25.33
N ILE A 307 -4.02 -20.43 -25.64
CA ILE A 307 -5.15 -19.47 -25.58
C ILE A 307 -6.29 -19.91 -26.49
N LYS A 308 -6.01 -20.30 -27.74
CA LYS A 308 -7.03 -20.78 -28.68
C LYS A 308 -7.78 -22.00 -28.12
N LYS A 309 -7.06 -22.95 -27.53
CA LYS A 309 -7.64 -24.14 -26.88
C LYS A 309 -8.53 -23.75 -25.71
N ILE A 310 -8.02 -22.92 -24.80
CA ILE A 310 -8.73 -22.53 -23.58
C ILE A 310 -9.99 -21.72 -23.91
N LEU A 311 -9.91 -20.75 -24.83
CA LEU A 311 -11.05 -19.92 -25.24
C LEU A 311 -12.22 -20.78 -25.75
N ARG A 312 -11.94 -21.72 -26.66
CA ARG A 312 -12.97 -22.62 -27.22
C ARG A 312 -13.55 -23.56 -26.16
N LYS A 313 -12.71 -24.07 -25.26
CA LYS A 313 -13.14 -24.94 -24.17
C LYS A 313 -14.08 -24.24 -23.18
N ILE A 314 -13.69 -23.04 -22.74
CA ILE A 314 -14.39 -22.33 -21.65
C ILE A 314 -15.62 -21.59 -22.16
N PHE A 315 -15.46 -20.81 -23.22
CA PHE A 315 -16.49 -19.87 -23.67
C PHE A 315 -17.32 -20.42 -24.83
N GLY A 316 -16.95 -21.59 -25.38
CA GLY A 316 -17.76 -22.34 -26.33
C GLY A 316 -17.04 -22.62 -27.66
N LYS A 317 -17.34 -23.78 -28.27
CA LYS A 317 -16.75 -24.23 -29.54
C LYS A 317 -17.04 -23.31 -30.73
N HIS A 318 -18.11 -22.51 -30.63
CA HIS A 318 -18.55 -21.59 -31.68
C HIS A 318 -17.70 -20.32 -31.79
N ILE A 319 -16.76 -20.09 -30.88
CA ILE A 319 -15.88 -18.93 -30.89
C ILE A 319 -14.99 -18.92 -32.12
N ARG A 320 -15.15 -17.86 -32.90
CA ARG A 320 -14.27 -17.51 -34.01
C ARG A 320 -13.12 -16.68 -33.49
N ILE A 321 -11.91 -17.12 -33.81
CA ILE A 321 -10.66 -16.45 -33.44
C ILE A 321 -10.03 -16.00 -34.74
N TYR A 322 -9.89 -14.69 -34.89
CA TYR A 322 -9.28 -14.06 -36.05
C TYR A 322 -7.80 -13.83 -35.76
N GLU A 323 -6.96 -14.18 -36.72
CA GLU A 323 -5.51 -14.14 -36.59
C GLU A 323 -4.99 -13.07 -37.54
N GLU A 324 -4.37 -12.04 -36.99
CA GLU A 324 -3.90 -10.89 -37.74
C GLU A 324 -2.39 -10.75 -37.52
N SER A 325 -1.62 -10.76 -38.61
CA SER A 325 -0.22 -10.34 -38.56
C SER A 325 -0.17 -8.82 -38.44
N GLU A 326 0.51 -8.33 -37.41
CA GLU A 326 0.75 -6.89 -37.27
C GLU A 326 1.86 -6.44 -38.23
N LYS A 327 1.96 -5.13 -38.48
CA LYS A 327 3.07 -4.54 -39.27
C LYS A 327 4.44 -4.80 -38.62
N SER A 328 4.47 -4.93 -37.30
CA SER A 328 5.64 -5.34 -36.53
C SER A 328 5.71 -6.87 -36.41
N LYS A 329 6.74 -7.44 -35.77
CA LYS A 329 6.83 -8.90 -35.49
C LYS A 329 5.72 -9.42 -34.54
N GLY A 330 4.65 -8.64 -34.34
CA GLY A 330 3.47 -8.96 -33.56
C GLY A 330 2.49 -9.85 -34.31
N TYR A 331 1.70 -10.57 -33.53
CA TYR A 331 0.66 -11.47 -33.99
C TYR A 331 -0.51 -11.37 -33.02
N SER A 332 -1.66 -10.93 -33.56
CA SER A 332 -2.84 -10.60 -32.78
C SER A 332 -3.92 -11.67 -32.95
N LEU A 333 -4.50 -12.10 -31.83
CA LEU A 333 -5.67 -12.96 -31.76
C LEU A 333 -6.88 -12.13 -31.37
N SER A 334 -7.82 -11.94 -32.28
CA SER A 334 -9.02 -11.11 -32.07
C SER A 334 -10.28 -11.96 -32.00
N ILE A 335 -11.12 -11.69 -30.99
CA ILE A 335 -12.42 -12.35 -30.81
C ILE A 335 -13.50 -11.27 -30.73
N TYR A 336 -14.41 -11.27 -31.70
CA TYR A 336 -15.53 -10.33 -31.77
C TYR A 336 -16.71 -10.88 -30.96
N SER A 337 -16.91 -10.36 -29.76
CA SER A 337 -18.03 -10.73 -28.88
C SER A 337 -18.33 -9.60 -27.89
N LYS A 338 -19.58 -9.12 -27.90
CA LYS A 338 -20.09 -8.14 -26.93
C LYS A 338 -20.07 -8.69 -25.50
N ILE A 339 -20.42 -9.97 -25.34
CA ILE A 339 -20.47 -10.65 -24.04
C ILE A 339 -19.05 -10.76 -23.47
N LEU A 340 -18.08 -11.22 -24.27
CA LEU A 340 -16.68 -11.32 -23.81
C LEU A 340 -16.07 -9.93 -23.58
N SER A 341 -16.34 -8.95 -24.43
CA SER A 341 -15.91 -7.57 -24.15
C SER A 341 -16.43 -7.10 -22.79
N LYS A 342 -17.73 -7.26 -22.51
CA LYS A 342 -18.33 -6.87 -21.22
C LYS A 342 -17.71 -7.64 -20.05
N PHE A 343 -17.47 -8.95 -20.23
CA PHE A 343 -16.79 -9.78 -19.25
C PHE A 343 -15.36 -9.29 -18.96
N PHE A 344 -14.55 -9.01 -19.97
CA PHE A 344 -13.15 -8.63 -19.78
C PHE A 344 -12.95 -7.16 -19.33
N ARG A 345 -13.98 -6.30 -19.47
CA ARG A 345 -13.94 -4.93 -18.92
C ARG A 345 -13.88 -4.89 -17.39
N GLN A 346 -14.32 -5.93 -16.69
CA GLN A 346 -14.22 -6.00 -15.22
C GLN A 346 -12.77 -6.00 -14.71
N PHE A 347 -11.80 -6.32 -15.59
CA PHE A 347 -10.38 -6.30 -15.31
C PHE A 347 -9.75 -4.91 -15.46
N TYR A 348 -10.56 -3.84 -15.46
CA TYR A 348 -10.10 -2.46 -15.42
C TYR A 348 -10.68 -1.70 -14.21
N SER A 349 -9.91 -0.79 -13.65
CA SER A 349 -10.31 0.09 -12.54
C SER A 349 -11.18 1.26 -12.99
N SER A 350 -11.16 1.62 -14.27
CA SER A 350 -11.93 2.75 -14.84
C SER A 350 -12.60 2.37 -16.16
N LYS A 351 -13.47 3.25 -16.67
CA LYS A 351 -14.08 3.12 -18.01
C LYS A 351 -13.08 3.37 -19.15
N THR A 352 -11.86 3.81 -18.82
CA THR A 352 -10.77 4.00 -19.76
C THR A 352 -9.92 2.72 -19.77
N TYR A 353 -10.17 1.85 -20.75
CA TYR A 353 -9.57 0.51 -20.84
C TYR A 353 -8.11 0.52 -21.30
N ARG A 354 -7.22 1.13 -20.50
CA ARG A 354 -5.78 1.27 -20.75
C ARG A 354 -4.98 0.34 -19.85
N ALA A 355 -3.75 -0.01 -20.25
CA ALA A 355 -2.89 -0.96 -19.53
C ALA A 355 -2.65 -0.56 -18.06
N PHE A 356 -2.42 0.73 -17.79
CA PHE A 356 -2.21 1.24 -16.42
C PHE A 356 -3.46 1.17 -15.52
N ASN A 357 -4.64 0.88 -16.09
CA ASN A 357 -5.88 0.67 -15.34
C ASN A 357 -6.21 -0.82 -15.15
N LYS A 358 -5.39 -1.76 -15.64
CA LYS A 358 -5.66 -3.20 -15.45
C LYS A 358 -5.70 -3.55 -13.97
N LYS A 359 -6.61 -4.43 -13.58
CA LYS A 359 -6.78 -4.96 -12.22
C LYS A 359 -7.32 -6.38 -12.25
N ILE A 360 -7.18 -7.05 -11.12
CA ILE A 360 -7.78 -8.35 -10.83
C ILE A 360 -9.03 -8.12 -9.96
N PRO A 361 -10.21 -8.61 -10.35
CA PRO A 361 -11.40 -8.60 -9.50
C PRO A 361 -11.17 -9.30 -8.15
N ALA A 362 -11.76 -8.77 -7.07
CA ALA A 362 -11.58 -9.30 -5.72
C ALA A 362 -11.92 -10.80 -5.59
N TRP A 363 -12.92 -11.29 -6.35
CA TRP A 363 -13.30 -12.70 -6.33
C TRP A 363 -12.22 -13.63 -6.91
N ILE A 364 -11.30 -13.13 -7.75
CA ILE A 364 -10.13 -13.88 -8.26
C ILE A 364 -8.99 -13.84 -7.23
N ILE A 365 -8.84 -12.71 -6.52
CA ILE A 365 -7.87 -12.57 -5.42
C ILE A 365 -8.19 -13.55 -4.29
N ASP A 366 -9.44 -13.98 -4.11
CA ASP A 366 -9.84 -14.97 -3.11
C ASP A 366 -9.70 -16.43 -3.57
N LEU A 367 -9.38 -16.71 -4.85
CA LEU A 367 -9.33 -18.09 -5.35
C LEU A 367 -8.27 -18.96 -4.66
N PRO A 368 -8.42 -20.29 -4.71
CA PRO A 368 -7.42 -21.23 -4.25
C PRO A 368 -6.01 -21.00 -4.86
N PRO A 369 -4.93 -21.23 -4.09
CA PRO A 369 -3.55 -20.99 -4.53
C PRO A 369 -3.19 -21.66 -5.86
N GLU A 370 -3.68 -22.87 -6.13
CA GLU A 370 -3.38 -23.60 -7.36
C GLU A 370 -4.00 -22.96 -8.61
N LYS A 371 -5.13 -22.26 -8.47
CA LYS A 371 -5.72 -21.45 -9.55
C LYS A 371 -4.97 -20.13 -9.72
N GLN A 372 -4.59 -19.51 -8.62
CA GLN A 372 -3.80 -18.28 -8.62
C GLN A 372 -2.41 -18.47 -9.25
N LYS A 373 -1.77 -19.62 -9.00
CA LYS A 373 -0.50 -20.03 -9.63
C LYS A 373 -0.60 -19.96 -11.15
N GLU A 374 -1.69 -20.50 -11.72
CA GLU A 374 -1.88 -20.51 -13.17
C GLU A 374 -2.12 -19.11 -13.74
N LEU A 375 -2.83 -18.23 -13.03
CA LEU A 375 -2.94 -16.82 -13.39
C LEU A 375 -1.58 -16.14 -13.46
N VAL A 376 -0.74 -16.34 -12.44
CA VAL A 376 0.62 -15.79 -12.41
C VAL A 376 1.46 -16.35 -13.56
N ILE A 377 1.37 -17.66 -13.86
CA ILE A 377 2.07 -18.27 -14.99
C ILE A 377 1.66 -17.61 -16.31
N GLY A 378 0.36 -17.40 -16.55
CA GLY A 378 -0.13 -16.74 -17.75
C GLY A 378 0.38 -15.30 -17.88
N TRP A 379 0.35 -14.54 -16.78
CA TRP A 379 0.83 -13.16 -16.76
C TRP A 379 2.35 -13.07 -16.97
N TRP A 380 3.11 -13.93 -16.29
CA TRP A 380 4.57 -13.99 -16.41
C TRP A 380 5.03 -14.37 -17.82
N ARG A 381 4.30 -15.26 -18.50
CA ARG A 381 4.63 -15.69 -19.86
C ARG A 381 4.53 -14.59 -20.91
N GLY A 382 3.65 -13.61 -20.73
CA GLY A 382 3.57 -12.44 -21.62
C GLY A 382 4.51 -11.33 -21.16
N ASP A 383 4.21 -10.73 -20.00
CA ASP A 383 4.86 -9.50 -19.55
C ASP A 383 6.21 -9.71 -18.83
N LYS A 384 6.60 -10.95 -18.50
CA LYS A 384 7.78 -11.28 -17.67
C LYS A 384 7.86 -10.49 -16.34
N GLY A 385 6.69 -10.19 -15.76
CA GLY A 385 6.59 -9.51 -14.47
C GLY A 385 6.53 -7.98 -14.53
N TYR A 386 6.47 -7.37 -15.72
CA TYR A 386 6.30 -5.93 -15.86
C TYR A 386 4.83 -5.54 -15.93
N THR A 387 4.48 -4.38 -15.37
CA THR A 387 3.17 -3.75 -15.63
C THR A 387 3.26 -2.26 -15.39
N THR A 388 2.42 -1.51 -16.10
CA THR A 388 2.21 -0.08 -15.86
C THR A 388 1.08 0.20 -14.87
N SER A 389 0.32 -0.83 -14.47
CA SER A 389 -0.73 -0.71 -13.47
C SER A 389 -0.18 -0.98 -12.07
N GLU A 390 -0.13 0.07 -11.25
CA GLU A 390 0.25 -0.03 -9.84
C GLU A 390 -0.70 -0.94 -9.06
N ILE A 391 -2.00 -0.92 -9.40
CA ILE A 391 -3.01 -1.78 -8.78
C ILE A 391 -2.70 -3.25 -9.11
N LEU A 392 -2.45 -3.56 -10.38
CA LEU A 392 -2.14 -4.93 -10.80
C LEU A 392 -0.84 -5.41 -10.17
N ALA A 393 0.21 -4.58 -10.13
CA ALA A 393 1.49 -4.90 -9.51
C ALA A 393 1.31 -5.31 -8.03
N ASN A 394 0.56 -4.52 -7.26
CA ASN A 394 0.26 -4.84 -5.87
C ASN A 394 -0.59 -6.10 -5.71
N GLN A 395 -1.56 -6.32 -6.60
CA GLN A 395 -2.40 -7.52 -6.58
C GLN A 395 -1.63 -8.80 -6.91
N ILE A 396 -0.72 -8.76 -7.88
CA ILE A 396 0.19 -9.87 -8.16
C ILE A 396 1.13 -10.12 -6.98
N LYS A 397 1.66 -9.07 -6.34
CA LYS A 397 2.47 -9.21 -5.12
C LYS A 397 1.70 -9.97 -4.03
N ILE A 398 0.43 -9.62 -3.77
CA ILE A 398 -0.43 -10.31 -2.82
C ILE A 398 -0.57 -11.79 -3.19
N ILE A 399 -0.86 -12.10 -4.46
CA ILE A 399 -0.98 -13.49 -4.92
C ILE A 399 0.34 -14.26 -4.72
N LEU A 400 1.49 -13.67 -5.09
CA LEU A 400 2.78 -14.32 -4.97
C LEU A 400 3.15 -14.59 -3.50
N LEU A 401 2.83 -13.67 -2.59
CA LEU A 401 2.99 -13.88 -1.14
C LEU A 401 2.14 -15.06 -0.64
N ARG A 402 0.92 -15.22 -1.16
CA ARG A 402 0.07 -16.39 -0.86
C ARG A 402 0.66 -17.70 -1.37
N LEU A 403 1.38 -17.65 -2.49
CA LEU A 403 2.12 -18.79 -3.05
C LEU A 403 3.47 -19.05 -2.35
N GLY A 404 3.76 -18.34 -1.25
CA GLY A 404 5.00 -18.48 -0.50
C GLY A 404 6.22 -17.87 -1.20
N LYS A 405 6.02 -16.98 -2.18
CA LYS A 405 7.09 -16.26 -2.87
C LYS A 405 7.21 -14.84 -2.30
N ASN A 406 8.38 -14.52 -1.74
CA ASN A 406 8.70 -13.17 -1.28
C ASN A 406 9.30 -12.37 -2.43
N LEU A 407 8.68 -11.24 -2.80
CA LEU A 407 9.19 -10.37 -3.87
C LEU A 407 9.11 -8.90 -3.47
N ALA A 408 10.00 -8.11 -4.07
CA ALA A 408 9.98 -6.65 -4.06
C ALA A 408 9.38 -6.13 -5.37
N LEU A 409 8.61 -5.04 -5.30
CA LEU A 409 8.20 -4.27 -6.47
C LEU A 409 9.25 -3.17 -6.69
N LEU A 410 9.80 -3.10 -7.90
CA LEU A 410 10.77 -2.08 -8.29
C LEU A 410 10.11 -1.13 -9.29
N LYS A 411 10.21 0.17 -9.04
CA LYS A 411 9.78 1.18 -10.00
C LYS A 411 10.95 1.43 -10.95
N LYS A 412 10.79 1.12 -12.24
CA LYS A 412 11.77 1.44 -13.26
C LYS A 412 11.63 2.93 -13.60
N GLU A 413 12.54 3.76 -13.12
CA GLU A 413 12.63 5.16 -13.55
C GLU A 413 13.06 5.18 -15.03
N LYS A 414 12.42 6.05 -15.83
CA LYS A 414 12.84 6.27 -17.22
C LYS A 414 14.16 7.04 -17.16
N PHE A 415 15.23 6.45 -17.69
CA PHE A 415 16.45 7.17 -18.03
C PHE A 415 16.20 8.08 -19.23
#